data_AF-A0A1D7TIF5-F1
#
_entry.id   AF-A0A1D7TIF5-F1
#
_cell.length_a   1.000
_cell.length_b   1.000
_cell.length_c   1.000
_cell.angle_alpha   90.00
_cell.angle_beta   90.00
_cell.angle_gamma   90.00
#
_symmetry.space_group_name_H-M   'P 1'
#
loop_
_entity.id
_entity.type
_entity.pdbx_description
1 polymer ?
#
loop_
_entity_poly.entity_id
_entity_poly.type
_entity_poly.pdbx_seq_one_letter_code
_entity_poly.pdbx_strand_id
1 'polypeptide(L)'
;MIKQILKYCLIISVFFLPSLANEKINQCLKNNNCAFIVWGGMTSNTAMSFVVLKQTWITFSQQDKDELKTILQAKIIEAKNNPDKFNNLPPNAPIYKKVNDNISSIRSYSVILSGTKNNSGVLMLDNEIIKNW
;
A
#
# COMPACT_ATOMS: atom_id res chain seq x y z
N MET A 1 -21.43 -29.76 57.82
CA MET A 1 -20.00 -29.61 57.50
C MET A 1 -19.78 -30.18 56.08
N ILE A 2 -19.94 -29.37 55.03
CA ILE A 2 -19.76 -29.78 53.63
C ILE A 2 -18.91 -28.73 52.92
N LYS A 3 -17.89 -29.23 52.21
CA LYS A 3 -16.72 -28.55 51.66
C LYS A 3 -17.05 -27.66 50.45
N GLN A 4 -16.33 -26.54 50.39
CA GLN A 4 -16.05 -25.70 49.23
C GLN A 4 -15.60 -26.51 48.01
N ILE A 5 -16.06 -26.15 46.80
CA ILE A 5 -15.20 -26.02 45.60
C ILE A 5 -15.80 -24.89 44.74
N LEU A 6 -15.30 -23.66 44.91
CA LEU A 6 -15.54 -22.56 43.99
C LEU A 6 -14.56 -22.72 42.81
N LYS A 7 -15.04 -23.21 41.67
CA LYS A 7 -14.27 -23.25 40.41
C LYS A 7 -14.09 -21.83 39.91
N TYR A 8 -12.92 -21.24 40.16
CA TYR A 8 -12.48 -20.05 39.44
C TYR A 8 -12.26 -20.43 37.98
N CYS A 9 -13.23 -20.08 37.14
CA CYS A 9 -13.07 -20.09 35.69
C CYS A 9 -12.11 -18.95 35.36
N LEU A 10 -10.84 -19.28 35.14
CA LEU A 10 -9.82 -18.35 34.67
C LEU A 10 -10.19 -17.98 33.23
N ILE A 11 -10.95 -16.89 33.07
CA ILE A 11 -11.26 -16.33 31.75
C ILE A 11 -9.96 -15.70 31.26
N ILE A 12 -9.13 -16.49 30.58
CA ILE A 12 -8.04 -15.96 29.74
C ILE A 12 -8.73 -15.27 28.57
N SER A 13 -9.11 -14.02 28.79
CA SER A 13 -9.51 -13.11 27.73
C SER A 13 -8.24 -12.81 26.96
N VAL A 14 -7.94 -13.63 25.94
CA VAL A 14 -6.97 -13.25 24.91
C VAL A 14 -7.61 -12.05 24.21
N PHE A 15 -7.25 -10.85 24.66
CA PHE A 15 -7.52 -9.63 23.93
C PHE A 15 -6.79 -9.76 22.59
N PHE A 16 -7.48 -10.28 21.58
CA PHE A 16 -7.17 -9.97 20.20
C PHE A 16 -7.35 -8.45 20.08
N LEU A 17 -6.26 -7.71 20.29
CA LEU A 17 -6.20 -6.32 19.86
C LEU A 17 -6.47 -6.36 18.35
N PRO A 18 -7.56 -5.74 17.85
CA PRO A 18 -7.73 -5.57 16.42
C PRO A 18 -6.46 -4.92 15.93
N SER A 19 -5.81 -5.54 14.95
CA SER A 19 -4.49 -5.11 14.51
C SER A 19 -4.54 -3.62 14.19
N LEU A 20 -3.80 -2.81 14.96
CA LEU A 20 -3.43 -1.42 14.64
C LEU A 20 -2.68 -1.31 13.29
N ALA A 21 -2.46 -2.46 12.65
CA ALA A 21 -1.77 -2.72 11.40
C ALA A 21 -2.45 -2.08 10.17
N ASN A 22 -2.46 -0.75 10.14
CA ASN A 22 -2.58 0.11 8.95
C ASN A 22 -2.78 1.58 9.31
N GLU A 23 -2.90 1.94 10.59
CA GLU A 23 -3.42 3.26 10.94
C GLU A 23 -2.56 4.41 10.38
N LYS A 24 -1.24 4.31 10.48
CA LYS A 24 -0.33 5.34 9.93
C LYS A 24 -0.34 5.42 8.41
N ILE A 25 -0.41 4.28 7.72
CA ILE A 25 -0.49 4.23 6.26
C ILE A 25 -1.81 4.86 5.81
N ASN A 26 -2.92 4.49 6.45
CA ASN A 26 -4.24 5.05 6.21
C ASN A 26 -4.30 6.55 6.50
N GLN A 27 -3.75 7.00 7.62
CA GLN A 27 -3.63 8.42 7.94
C GLN A 27 -2.76 9.15 6.91
N CYS A 28 -1.67 8.55 6.46
CA CYS A 28 -0.82 9.12 5.42
C CYS A 28 -1.56 9.33 4.10
N LEU A 29 -2.35 8.33 3.68
CA LEU A 29 -3.21 8.42 2.48
C LEU A 29 -4.28 9.49 2.65
N LYS A 30 -4.98 9.54 3.80
CA LYS A 30 -6.00 10.56 4.10
C LYS A 30 -5.44 11.99 4.08
N ASN A 31 -4.21 12.18 4.53
CA ASN A 31 -3.53 13.47 4.55
C ASN A 31 -2.84 13.82 3.22
N ASN A 32 -3.03 13.01 2.17
CA ASN A 32 -2.36 13.14 0.88
C ASN A 32 -0.82 13.18 0.99
N ASN A 33 -0.25 12.59 2.04
CA ASN A 33 1.21 12.47 2.23
C ASN A 33 1.76 11.19 1.61
N CYS A 34 0.86 10.28 1.22
CA CYS A 34 1.15 9.04 0.52
C CYS A 34 0.17 8.83 -0.64
N ALA A 35 0.58 8.04 -1.63
CA ALA A 35 -0.29 7.58 -2.71
C ALA A 35 0.15 6.22 -3.23
N PHE A 36 -0.80 5.41 -3.70
CA PHE A 36 -0.51 4.25 -4.53
C PHE A 36 -0.63 4.64 -6.01
N ILE A 37 0.37 4.31 -6.80
CA ILE A 37 0.37 4.55 -8.25
C ILE A 37 0.86 3.31 -8.99
N VAL A 38 0.48 3.18 -10.26
CA VAL A 38 1.18 2.30 -11.18
C VAL A 38 2.34 3.06 -11.79
N TRP A 39 3.58 2.67 -11.45
CA TRP A 39 4.77 3.23 -12.06
C TRP A 39 5.17 2.42 -13.29
N GLY A 40 5.60 3.11 -14.34
CA GLY A 40 6.09 2.45 -15.56
C GLY A 40 5.02 1.76 -16.41
N GLY A 41 3.73 2.10 -16.28
CA GLY A 41 2.60 1.45 -16.98
C GLY A 41 2.69 1.38 -18.51
N MET A 42 3.52 2.20 -19.14
CA MET A 42 3.81 2.13 -20.58
C MET A 42 4.92 1.14 -20.96
N THR A 43 5.65 0.62 -19.97
CA THR A 43 6.84 -0.22 -20.11
C THR A 43 6.57 -1.65 -19.62
N SER A 44 7.42 -2.60 -20.01
CA SER A 44 7.36 -3.99 -19.49
C SER A 44 7.69 -4.09 -18.00
N ASN A 45 8.30 -3.04 -17.42
CA ASN A 45 8.75 -3.01 -16.03
C ASN A 45 7.75 -2.25 -15.15
N THR A 46 6.47 -2.54 -15.34
CA THR A 46 5.40 -1.90 -14.57
C THR A 46 5.39 -2.41 -13.14
N ALA A 47 5.32 -1.51 -12.16
CA ALA A 47 5.30 -1.82 -10.73
C ALA A 47 4.14 -1.11 -10.02
N MET A 48 3.63 -1.73 -8.95
CA MET A 48 2.78 -1.03 -7.99
C MET A 48 3.67 -0.25 -7.01
N SER A 49 3.54 1.07 -6.98
CA SER A 49 4.42 1.92 -6.19
C SER A 49 3.67 2.63 -5.08
N PHE A 50 4.26 2.65 -3.89
CA PHE A 50 3.85 3.53 -2.81
C PHE A 50 4.73 4.77 -2.79
N VAL A 51 4.15 5.91 -3.13
CA VAL A 51 4.81 7.21 -3.04
C VAL A 51 4.54 7.77 -1.65
N VAL A 52 5.58 8.25 -0.96
CA VAL A 52 5.46 8.76 0.40
C VAL A 52 6.39 9.96 0.62
N LEU A 53 5.90 10.98 1.30
CA LEU A 53 6.76 12.09 1.74
C LEU A 53 7.90 11.58 2.63
N LYS A 54 9.10 12.08 2.38
CA LYS A 54 10.31 11.70 3.14
C LYS A 54 10.11 11.88 4.65
N GLN A 55 9.48 12.97 5.07
CA GLN A 55 9.21 13.25 6.49
C GLN A 55 8.18 12.29 7.08
N THR A 56 7.27 11.74 6.28
CA THR A 56 6.34 10.69 6.75
C THR A 56 7.02 9.33 6.79
N TRP A 57 7.86 8.99 5.81
CA TRP A 57 8.56 7.72 5.77
C TRP A 57 9.44 7.47 7.01
N ILE A 58 10.10 8.51 7.54
CA ILE A 58 10.95 8.39 8.73
C ILE A 58 10.15 8.09 10.02
N THR A 59 8.83 8.34 10.04
CA THR A 59 7.98 8.04 11.21
C THR A 59 7.39 6.63 11.17
N PHE A 60 7.54 5.93 10.04
CA PHE A 60 7.14 4.55 9.89
C PHE A 60 8.14 3.64 10.61
N SER A 61 7.62 2.85 11.54
CA SER A 61 8.37 1.77 12.18
C SER A 61 8.72 0.68 11.17
N GLN A 62 9.57 -0.27 11.56
CA GLN A 62 9.84 -1.42 10.72
C GLN A 62 8.57 -2.25 10.45
N GLN A 63 7.71 -2.40 11.48
CA GLN A 63 6.42 -3.07 11.34
C GLN A 63 5.52 -2.38 10.30
N ASP A 64 5.39 -1.05 10.35
CA ASP A 64 4.61 -0.28 9.35
C ASP A 64 5.13 -0.54 7.92
N LYS A 65 6.45 -0.64 7.75
CA LYS A 65 7.09 -0.88 6.45
C LYS A 65 6.87 -2.32 5.95
N ASP A 66 6.83 -3.30 6.85
CA ASP A 66 6.55 -4.68 6.48
C ASP A 66 5.07 -4.89 6.15
N GLU A 67 4.17 -4.23 6.86
CA GLU A 67 2.74 -4.18 6.51
C GLU A 67 2.50 -3.52 5.15
N LEU A 68 3.24 -2.44 4.85
CA LEU A 68 3.18 -1.80 3.53
C LEU A 68 3.48 -2.79 2.40
N LYS A 69 4.43 -3.71 2.57
CA LYS A 69 4.75 -4.74 1.55
C LYS A 69 3.54 -5.63 1.29
N THR A 70 2.86 -6.07 2.35
CA THR A 70 1.62 -6.87 2.23
C THR A 70 0.52 -6.10 1.52
N ILE A 71 0.36 -4.81 1.82
CA ILE A 71 -0.63 -3.95 1.16
C ILE A 71 -0.29 -3.76 -0.31
N LEU A 72 0.98 -3.55 -0.65
CA LEU A 72 1.45 -3.45 -2.04
C LEU A 72 1.14 -4.72 -2.83
N GLN A 73 1.36 -5.89 -2.24
CA GLN A 73 0.99 -7.17 -2.87
C GLN A 73 -0.53 -7.28 -3.09
N ALA A 74 -1.33 -6.90 -2.11
CA ALA A 74 -2.79 -6.86 -2.27
C ALA A 74 -3.22 -5.89 -3.39
N LYS A 75 -2.56 -4.72 -3.49
CA LYS A 75 -2.81 -3.74 -4.56
C LYS A 75 -2.38 -4.23 -5.93
N ILE A 76 -1.31 -5.03 -6.03
CA ILE A 76 -0.96 -5.72 -7.28
C ILE A 76 -2.09 -6.65 -7.69
N ILE A 77 -2.60 -7.49 -6.79
CA ILE A 77 -3.72 -8.40 -7.11
C ILE A 77 -4.95 -7.61 -7.57
N GLU A 78 -5.27 -6.52 -6.88
CA GLU A 78 -6.37 -5.62 -7.26
C GLU A 78 -6.18 -5.06 -8.68
N ALA A 79 -4.98 -4.57 -9.00
CA ALA A 79 -4.64 -4.02 -10.31
C ALA A 79 -4.66 -5.08 -11.42
N LYS A 80 -4.23 -6.30 -11.13
CA LYS A 80 -4.29 -7.41 -12.10
C LYS A 80 -5.72 -7.80 -12.45
N ASN A 81 -6.59 -7.82 -11.44
CA ASN A 81 -7.99 -8.19 -11.62
C ASN A 81 -8.84 -7.06 -12.22
N ASN A 82 -8.43 -5.81 -12.04
CA ASN A 82 -9.17 -4.62 -12.48
C ASN A 82 -8.24 -3.56 -13.07
N PRO A 83 -7.52 -3.85 -14.17
CA PRO A 83 -6.48 -2.96 -14.70
C PRO A 83 -7.04 -1.60 -15.15
N ASP A 84 -8.30 -1.58 -15.61
CA ASP A 84 -8.99 -0.35 -16.03
C ASP A 84 -9.09 0.69 -14.91
N LYS A 85 -9.20 0.25 -13.65
CA LYS A 85 -9.26 1.14 -12.47
C LYS A 85 -7.95 1.92 -12.25
N PHE A 86 -6.85 1.40 -12.78
CA PHE A 86 -5.51 1.96 -12.63
C PHE A 86 -4.98 2.59 -13.92
N ASN A 87 -5.73 2.47 -15.03
CA ASN A 87 -5.41 3.06 -16.31
C ASN A 87 -6.14 4.40 -16.48
N ASN A 88 -5.41 5.51 -16.34
CA ASN A 88 -5.98 6.84 -16.45
C ASN A 88 -6.18 7.32 -17.90
N LEU A 89 -5.90 6.46 -18.89
CA LEU A 89 -6.13 6.78 -20.30
C LEU A 89 -7.58 6.49 -20.67
N PRO A 90 -8.17 7.26 -21.59
CA PRO A 90 -9.49 6.93 -22.09
C PRO A 90 -9.42 5.62 -22.90
N PRO A 91 -10.47 4.77 -22.90
CA PRO A 91 -10.47 3.47 -23.58
C PRO A 91 -10.17 3.52 -25.09
N ASN A 92 -10.41 4.68 -25.72
CA ASN A 92 -10.14 4.92 -27.15
C ASN A 92 -8.70 5.40 -27.43
N ALA A 93 -7.87 5.62 -26.41
CA ALA A 93 -6.48 6.01 -26.62
C ALA A 93 -5.72 4.87 -27.34
N PRO A 94 -4.88 5.16 -28.35
CA PRO A 94 -4.17 4.13 -29.13
C PRO A 94 -3.32 3.17 -28.29
N ILE A 95 -2.83 3.62 -27.13
CA ILE A 95 -2.00 2.82 -26.22
C ILE A 95 -2.77 2.23 -25.04
N TYR A 96 -4.09 2.46 -24.94
CA TYR A 96 -4.91 2.03 -23.80
C TYR A 96 -4.75 0.54 -23.52
N LYS A 97 -4.97 -0.30 -24.53
CA LYS A 97 -4.86 -1.75 -24.42
C LYS A 97 -3.47 -2.18 -23.94
N LYS A 98 -2.40 -1.61 -24.50
CA LYS A 98 -1.02 -1.92 -24.10
C LYS A 98 -0.76 -1.58 -22.64
N VAL A 99 -1.22 -0.41 -22.19
CA VAL A 99 -1.08 0.00 -20.78
C VAL A 99 -1.89 -0.93 -19.88
N ASN A 100 -3.10 -1.31 -20.29
CA ASN A 100 -3.95 -2.24 -19.54
C ASN A 100 -3.31 -3.63 -19.41
N ASP A 101 -2.77 -4.15 -20.50
CA ASP A 101 -2.05 -5.43 -20.54
C ASP A 101 -0.83 -5.39 -19.61
N ASN A 102 -0.05 -4.30 -19.65
CA ASN A 102 1.08 -4.09 -18.74
C ASN A 102 0.63 -4.07 -17.27
N ILE A 103 -0.43 -3.34 -16.93
CA ILE A 103 -1.00 -3.31 -15.57
C ILE A 103 -1.45 -4.72 -15.13
N SER A 104 -2.13 -5.46 -16.01
CA SER A 104 -2.59 -6.82 -15.74
C SER A 104 -1.43 -7.82 -15.50
N SER A 105 -0.23 -7.44 -15.93
CA SER A 105 0.98 -8.24 -15.84
C SER A 105 1.91 -7.86 -14.69
N ILE A 106 1.56 -6.87 -13.85
CA ILE A 106 2.40 -6.41 -12.73
C ILE A 106 2.78 -7.58 -11.81
N ARG A 107 4.07 -7.63 -11.44
CA ARG A 107 4.62 -8.60 -10.47
C ARG A 107 5.46 -7.95 -9.40
N SER A 108 5.89 -6.72 -9.63
CA SER A 108 6.82 -5.97 -8.81
C SER A 108 6.12 -4.87 -8.03
N TYR A 109 6.76 -4.46 -6.93
CA TYR A 109 6.39 -3.24 -6.22
C TYR A 109 7.61 -2.38 -5.91
N SER A 110 7.35 -1.10 -5.65
CA SER A 110 8.38 -0.21 -5.14
C SER A 110 7.86 0.81 -4.13
N VAL A 111 8.79 1.43 -3.42
CA VAL A 111 8.52 2.60 -2.58
C VAL A 111 9.33 3.76 -3.13
N ILE A 112 8.65 4.88 -3.39
CA ILE A 112 9.23 6.10 -3.93
C ILE A 112 9.13 7.18 -2.86
N LEU A 113 10.28 7.74 -2.48
CA LEU A 113 10.32 8.93 -1.66
C LEU A 113 10.00 10.15 -2.49
N SER A 114 9.13 10.96 -1.92
CA SER A 114 8.80 12.29 -2.39
C SER A 114 9.41 13.31 -1.42
N GLY A 115 10.22 14.23 -1.92
CA GLY A 115 10.81 15.31 -1.15
C GLY A 115 9.82 16.45 -0.90
N THR A 116 8.89 16.66 -1.84
CA THR A 116 7.92 17.77 -1.80
C THR A 116 6.60 17.43 -2.48
N LYS A 117 5.61 18.30 -2.31
CA LYS A 117 4.38 18.31 -3.10
C LYS A 117 4.44 19.47 -4.09
N ASN A 118 3.80 19.32 -5.25
CA ASN A 118 3.58 20.44 -6.15
C ASN A 118 2.48 21.39 -5.62
N ASN A 119 2.22 22.49 -6.34
CA ASN A 119 1.20 23.49 -5.97
C ASN A 119 -0.23 22.93 -5.89
N SER A 120 -0.48 21.77 -6.50
CA SER A 120 -1.77 21.05 -6.46
C SER A 120 -1.82 20.01 -5.34
N GLY A 121 -0.79 19.91 -4.51
CA GLY A 121 -0.71 18.93 -3.42
C GLY A 121 -0.32 17.52 -3.83
N VAL A 122 0.09 17.31 -5.09
CA VAL A 122 0.50 16.00 -5.61
C VAL A 122 1.96 15.73 -5.25
N LEU A 123 2.26 14.52 -4.79
CA LEU A 123 3.61 14.07 -4.45
C LEU A 123 4.51 14.06 -5.71
N MET A 124 5.66 14.72 -5.63
CA MET A 124 6.68 14.65 -6.67
C MET A 124 7.48 13.34 -6.54
N LEU A 125 7.74 12.67 -7.66
CA LEU A 125 8.49 11.42 -7.66
C LEU A 125 9.98 11.72 -7.69
N ASP A 126 10.71 11.38 -6.63
CA ASP A 126 12.15 11.67 -6.55
C ASP A 126 12.98 10.37 -6.55
N ASN A 127 13.01 9.65 -5.43
CA ASN A 127 13.96 8.55 -5.22
C ASN A 127 13.23 7.23 -4.94
N GLU A 128 13.45 6.22 -5.77
CA GLU A 128 13.00 4.85 -5.50
C GLU A 128 13.92 4.20 -4.44
N ILE A 129 13.37 3.80 -3.29
CA ILE A 129 14.15 3.33 -2.12
C ILE A 129 13.94 1.85 -1.79
N ILE A 130 12.86 1.25 -2.26
CA ILE A 130 12.59 -0.19 -2.12
C ILE A 130 12.14 -0.68 -3.48
N LYS A 131 12.66 -1.84 -3.87
CA LYS A 131 12.27 -2.51 -5.10
C LYS A 131 12.21 -4.01 -4.91
N ASN A 132 11.10 -4.60 -5.34
CA ASN A 132 10.94 -6.03 -5.48
C ASN A 132 10.65 -6.32 -6.95
N TRP A 133 11.57 -6.99 -7.62
CA TRP A 133 11.47 -7.37 -9.03
C TRP A 133 10.87 -8.76 -9.17
#